data_AF-A0A2E9PQG0-F1
#
_entry.id   AF-A0A2E9PQG0-F1
#
_cell.length_a   1.000
_cell.length_b   1.000
_cell.length_c   1.000
_cell.angle_alpha   90.00
_cell.angle_beta   90.00
_cell.angle_gamma   90.00
#
_symmetry.space_group_name_H-M   'P 1'
#
loop_
_entity.id
_entity.type
_entity.pdbx_description
1 polymer ?
#
loop_
_entity_poly.entity_id
_entity_poly.type
_entity_poly.pdbx_seq_one_letter_code
_entity_poly.pdbx_strand_id
1 'polypeptide(L)'
;MNTGDTAWMLTSTCLVLLMTVPGVALLYGGMVSKKNIVSTITQTFMITCLVTLIWFVVGYSLSFSEGSFNTFVGGFSNLFLKGVRVDSLSGTIPETVFVVFQLTFAIITAALICG
;
A
#
# COMPACT_ATOMS: atom_id res chain seq x y z
N MET A 1 -11.04 8.42 -18.30
CA MET A 1 -9.97 9.05 -17.51
C MET A 1 -10.38 10.46 -17.17
N ASN A 2 -10.72 10.72 -15.90
CA ASN A 2 -10.95 12.09 -15.43
C ASN A 2 -9.67 12.58 -14.74
N THR A 3 -9.07 13.64 -15.28
CA THR A 3 -7.79 14.18 -14.78
C THR A 3 -7.93 14.73 -13.36
N GLY A 4 -9.11 15.27 -13.00
CA GLY A 4 -9.40 15.78 -11.65
C GLY A 4 -9.43 14.66 -10.61
N ASP A 5 -10.13 13.57 -10.89
CA ASP A 5 -10.20 12.41 -10.00
C ASP A 5 -8.83 11.75 -9.83
N THR A 6 -8.03 11.70 -10.91
CA THR A 6 -6.67 11.14 -10.88
C THR A 6 -5.73 12.01 -10.02
N ALA A 7 -5.78 13.34 -10.17
CA ALA A 7 -4.98 14.25 -9.36
C ALA A 7 -5.36 14.19 -7.87
N TRP A 8 -6.65 14.09 -7.57
CA TRP A 8 -7.13 13.93 -6.20
C TRP A 8 -6.69 12.60 -5.58
N MET A 9 -6.76 11.51 -6.32
CA MET A 9 -6.30 10.19 -5.85
C MET A 9 -4.80 10.15 -5.61
N LEU A 10 -3.98 10.76 -6.48
CA LEU A 10 -2.53 10.88 -6.27
C LEU A 10 -2.21 11.71 -5.02
N THR A 11 -2.92 12.82 -4.83
CA THR A 11 -2.78 13.67 -3.63
C THR A 11 -3.17 12.89 -2.37
N SER A 12 -4.29 12.17 -2.41
CA SER A 12 -4.76 11.34 -1.30
C SER A 12 -3.76 10.23 -0.96
N THR A 13 -3.19 9.57 -1.99
CA THR A 13 -2.13 8.56 -1.82
C THR A 13 -0.91 9.14 -1.10
N CYS A 14 -0.48 10.35 -1.48
CA CYS A 14 0.62 11.06 -0.83
C CYS A 14 0.31 11.35 0.65
N LEU A 15 -0.92 11.78 0.96
CA LEU A 15 -1.36 12.03 2.34
C LEU A 15 -1.31 10.74 3.19
N VAL A 16 -1.75 9.59 2.66
CA VAL A 16 -1.70 8.32 3.40
C VAL A 16 -0.27 7.82 3.57
N LEU A 17 0.61 8.00 2.57
CA LEU A 17 2.03 7.69 2.71
C LEU A 17 2.69 8.51 3.83
N LEU A 18 2.36 9.80 3.95
CA LEU A 18 2.85 10.65 5.03
C LEU A 18 2.41 10.16 6.42
N MET A 19 1.25 9.51 6.54
CA MET A 19 0.83 8.89 7.80
C MET A 19 1.77 7.76 8.21
N THR A 20 2.31 7.00 7.26
CA THR A 20 3.20 5.87 7.59
C THR A 20 4.65 6.33 7.78
N VAL A 21 5.15 7.15 6.86
CA VAL A 21 6.51 7.71 6.88
C VAL A 21 6.41 9.23 6.76
N PRO A 22 6.66 10.03 7.81
CA PRO A 22 7.18 9.69 9.13
C PRO A 22 6.13 9.54 10.25
N GLY A 23 4.83 9.66 9.99
CA GLY A 23 3.79 9.79 11.04
C GLY A 23 3.81 8.69 12.10
N VAL A 24 3.63 7.43 11.69
CA VAL A 24 3.64 6.25 12.55
C VAL A 24 5.02 6.02 13.18
N ALA A 25 6.10 6.16 12.40
CA ALA A 25 7.46 5.99 12.91
C ALA A 25 7.79 6.98 14.04
N LEU A 26 7.32 8.22 13.96
CA LEU A 26 7.49 9.23 15.02
C LEU A 26 6.56 8.98 16.21
N LEU A 27 5.32 8.55 15.98
CA LEU A 27 4.36 8.23 17.04
C LEU A 27 4.90 7.10 17.95
N TYR A 28 5.24 5.95 17.36
CA TYR A 28 5.76 4.81 18.10
C TYR A 28 7.19 5.03 18.57
N GLY A 29 8.02 5.70 17.77
CA GLY A 29 9.35 6.14 18.19
C GLY A 29 9.34 7.08 19.41
N GLY A 30 8.32 7.92 19.57
CA GLY A 30 8.16 8.80 20.73
C GLY A 30 7.65 8.10 22.00
N MET A 31 6.96 6.96 21.84
CA MET A 31 6.41 6.18 22.96
C MET A 31 7.38 5.13 23.51
N VAL A 32 8.43 4.77 22.75
CA VAL A 32 9.44 3.80 23.19
C VAL A 32 10.61 4.46 23.92
N SER A 33 11.35 3.67 24.70
CA SER A 33 12.54 4.14 25.40
C SER A 33 13.57 4.74 24.42
N LYS A 34 14.31 5.77 24.86
CA LYS A 34 15.36 6.45 24.05
C LYS A 34 16.38 5.49 23.42
N LYS A 35 16.62 4.34 24.07
CA LYS A 35 17.51 3.27 23.58
C LYS A 35 16.93 2.52 22.37
N ASN A 36 15.61 2.43 22.26
CA ASN A 36 14.91 1.62 21.26
C ASN A 36 14.35 2.44 20.09
N ILE A 37 14.34 3.79 20.16
CA ILE A 37 13.80 4.69 19.12
C ILE A 37 14.36 4.36 17.74
N VAL A 38 15.68 4.20 17.64
CA VAL A 38 16.36 3.90 16.36
C VAL A 38 15.93 2.54 15.82
N SER A 39 15.71 1.56 16.70
CA SER A 39 15.24 0.23 16.32
C SER A 39 13.82 0.27 15.78
N THR A 40 12.91 0.98 16.47
CA THR A 40 11.50 1.11 16.06
C THR A 40 11.38 1.82 14.71
N ILE A 41 12.07 2.96 14.52
CA ILE A 41 12.05 3.69 13.23
C ILE A 41 12.59 2.81 12.10
N THR A 42 13.68 2.09 12.33
CA THR A 42 14.27 1.18 11.32
C THR A 42 13.33 0.03 10.99
N GLN A 43 12.65 -0.55 11.99
CA GLN A 43 11.66 -1.62 11.77
C GLN A 43 10.47 -1.11 10.94
N THR A 44 9.91 0.05 11.25
CA THR A 44 8.80 0.64 10.48
C THR A 44 9.19 0.87 9.01
N PHE A 45 10.43 1.33 8.75
CA PHE A 45 10.95 1.48 7.39
C PHE A 45 11.12 0.14 6.66
N MET A 46 11.72 -0.85 7.32
CA MET A 46 11.92 -2.19 6.75
C MET A 46 10.60 -2.87 6.40
N ILE A 47 9.58 -2.73 7.25
CA ILE A 47 8.24 -3.28 7.01
C ILE A 47 7.57 -2.60 5.83
N THR A 48 7.71 -1.28 5.71
CA THR A 48 7.20 -0.53 4.55
C THR A 48 7.77 -1.09 3.25
N CYS A 49 9.07 -1.35 3.19
CA CYS A 49 9.70 -1.98 2.02
C CYS A 49 9.20 -3.41 1.77
N LEU A 50 9.11 -4.23 2.83
CA LEU A 50 8.70 -5.63 2.73
C LEU A 50 7.25 -5.75 2.24
N VAL A 51 6.33 -4.95 2.80
CA VAL A 51 4.91 -4.93 2.40
C VAL A 51 4.77 -4.45 0.96
N THR A 52 5.57 -3.48 0.53
CA THR A 52 5.58 -3.03 -0.87
C THR A 52 5.95 -4.16 -1.83
N LEU A 53 6.95 -4.97 -1.48
CA LEU A 53 7.34 -6.14 -2.28
C LEU A 53 6.25 -7.22 -2.29
N ILE A 54 5.67 -7.56 -1.14
CA ILE A 54 4.58 -8.55 -1.06
C ILE A 54 3.37 -8.09 -1.86
N TRP A 55 3.02 -6.81 -1.76
CA TRP A 55 1.91 -6.22 -2.50
C TRP A 55 2.09 -6.34 -4.01
N PHE A 56 3.29 -6.01 -4.49
CA PHE A 56 3.64 -6.10 -5.91
C PHE A 56 3.61 -7.54 -6.43
N VAL A 57 4.12 -8.50 -5.64
CA VAL A 57 4.26 -9.89 -6.06
C VAL A 57 2.91 -10.61 -6.05
N VAL A 58 2.14 -10.49 -4.97
CA VAL A 58 0.89 -11.25 -4.77
C VAL A 58 -0.27 -10.42 -4.23
N GLY A 59 -0.01 -9.39 -3.41
CA GLY A 59 -1.07 -8.72 -2.64
C GLY A 59 -2.15 -8.08 -3.49
N TYR A 60 -1.77 -7.38 -4.56
CA TYR A 60 -2.76 -6.80 -5.47
C TYR A 60 -3.64 -7.87 -6.15
N SER A 61 -3.02 -8.95 -6.61
CA SER A 61 -3.73 -10.04 -7.29
C SER A 61 -4.73 -10.72 -6.35
N LEU A 62 -4.30 -11.05 -5.13
CA LEU A 62 -5.16 -11.73 -4.16
C LEU A 62 -6.33 -10.87 -3.66
N SER A 63 -6.22 -9.55 -3.71
CA SER A 63 -7.28 -8.64 -3.27
C SER A 63 -8.23 -8.21 -4.38
N PHE A 64 -7.74 -8.02 -5.62
CA PHE A 64 -8.52 -7.37 -6.69
C PHE A 64 -8.62 -8.18 -7.98
N SER A 65 -7.98 -9.35 -8.08
CA SER A 65 -8.11 -10.20 -9.27
C SER A 65 -9.34 -11.10 -9.19
N GLU A 66 -10.00 -11.35 -10.32
CA GLU A 66 -11.07 -12.35 -10.41
C GLU A 66 -10.52 -13.77 -10.20
N GLY A 67 -11.21 -14.57 -9.38
CA GLY A 67 -10.84 -15.96 -9.09
C GLY A 67 -12.05 -16.81 -8.71
N SER A 68 -11.90 -18.14 -8.74
CA SER A 68 -12.98 -19.08 -8.40
C SER A 68 -13.52 -18.95 -6.97
N PHE A 69 -12.74 -18.35 -6.05
CA PHE A 69 -13.13 -18.08 -4.66
C PHE A 69 -13.32 -16.57 -4.38
N ASN A 70 -13.85 -15.82 -5.37
CA ASN A 70 -13.98 -14.35 -5.35
C ASN A 70 -14.63 -13.76 -4.07
N THR A 71 -15.43 -14.55 -3.34
CA THR A 71 -16.01 -14.14 -2.05
C THR A 71 -15.00 -14.03 -0.90
N PHE A 72 -13.88 -14.76 -0.95
CA PHE A 72 -12.88 -14.81 0.11
C PHE A 72 -11.47 -14.45 -0.34
N VAL A 73 -11.05 -14.88 -1.54
CA VAL A 73 -9.71 -14.63 -2.08
C VAL A 73 -9.81 -14.43 -3.59
N GLY A 74 -9.14 -13.40 -4.11
CA GLY A 74 -9.00 -13.15 -5.54
C GLY A 74 -8.22 -14.24 -6.27
N GLY A 75 -8.02 -14.04 -7.57
CA GLY A 75 -7.24 -14.94 -8.42
C GLY A 75 -5.73 -14.68 -8.43
N PHE A 76 -5.02 -15.56 -9.12
CA PHE A 76 -3.59 -15.42 -9.44
C PHE A 76 -3.33 -14.78 -10.81
N SER A 77 -4.37 -14.31 -11.52
CA SER A 77 -4.22 -13.78 -12.88
C SER A 77 -3.43 -12.48 -12.97
N ASN A 78 -3.39 -11.68 -11.89
CA ASN A 78 -2.64 -10.42 -11.82
C ASN A 78 -1.35 -10.53 -10.99
N LEU A 79 -0.78 -11.73 -10.83
CA LEU A 79 0.53 -11.95 -10.20
C LEU A 79 1.59 -11.04 -10.84
N PHE A 80 2.44 -10.38 -10.04
CA PHE A 80 3.43 -9.40 -10.51
C PHE A 80 2.84 -8.22 -11.31
N LEU A 81 1.58 -7.85 -11.05
CA LEU A 81 0.84 -6.85 -11.84
C LEU A 81 0.74 -7.21 -13.34
N LYS A 82 0.87 -8.50 -13.67
CA LYS A 82 0.78 -8.98 -15.05
C LYS A 82 -0.63 -8.74 -15.58
N GLY A 83 -0.78 -7.79 -16.50
CA GLY A 83 -2.07 -7.38 -17.06
C GLY A 83 -2.51 -5.97 -16.67
N VAL A 84 -1.89 -5.38 -15.64
CA VAL A 84 -2.10 -3.97 -15.27
C VAL A 84 -1.31 -3.10 -16.23
N ARG A 85 -1.96 -2.57 -17.25
CA ARG A 85 -1.35 -1.62 -18.20
C ARG A 85 -1.58 -0.19 -17.70
N VAL A 86 -0.72 0.73 -18.11
CA VAL A 86 -0.90 2.17 -17.81
C VAL A 86 -2.22 2.69 -18.40
N ASP A 87 -2.70 2.05 -19.45
CA ASP A 87 -3.95 2.34 -20.14
C ASP A 87 -5.19 1.66 -19.50
N SER A 88 -4.99 0.74 -18.55
CA SER A 88 -6.08 0.06 -17.86
C SER A 88 -6.76 1.01 -16.88
N LEU A 89 -8.08 1.11 -16.96
CA LEU A 89 -8.89 1.97 -16.10
C LEU A 89 -9.66 1.11 -15.10
N SER A 90 -9.56 1.45 -13.80
CA SER A 90 -10.45 0.95 -12.77
C SER A 90 -11.50 2.03 -12.48
N GLY A 91 -12.67 1.89 -13.10
CA GLY A 91 -13.70 2.93 -13.10
C GLY A 91 -13.25 4.19 -13.85
N THR A 92 -13.12 5.32 -13.16
CA THR A 92 -12.78 6.63 -13.75
C THR A 92 -11.27 6.97 -13.69
N ILE A 93 -10.49 6.16 -12.96
CA ILE A 93 -9.09 6.43 -12.55
C ILE A 93 -8.17 5.34 -13.14
N PRO A 94 -6.90 5.65 -13.49
CA PRO A 94 -5.93 4.65 -13.90
C PRO A 94 -5.74 3.55 -12.85
N GLU A 95 -5.72 2.31 -13.28
CA GLU A 95 -5.56 1.14 -12.40
C GLU A 95 -4.22 1.21 -11.62
N THR A 96 -3.18 1.79 -12.23
CA THR A 96 -1.90 2.05 -11.57
C THR A 96 -2.01 2.96 -10.34
N VAL A 97 -2.84 4.00 -10.41
CA VAL A 97 -3.07 4.91 -9.27
C VAL A 97 -3.89 4.21 -8.19
N PHE A 98 -4.85 3.36 -8.59
CA PHE A 98 -5.61 2.55 -7.65
C PHE A 98 -4.73 1.54 -6.90
N VAL A 99 -3.81 0.86 -7.59
CA VAL A 99 -2.84 -0.08 -7.00
C VAL A 99 -1.99 0.63 -5.94
N VAL A 100 -1.45 1.81 -6.25
CA VAL A 100 -0.59 2.56 -5.33
C VAL A 100 -1.41 3.11 -4.16
N PHE A 101 -2.63 3.59 -4.40
CA PHE A 101 -3.52 4.04 -3.32
C PHE A 101 -3.80 2.90 -2.33
N GLN A 102 -4.17 1.71 -2.80
CA GLN A 102 -4.44 0.56 -1.94
C GLN A 102 -3.19 0.02 -1.23
N LEU A 103 -2.03 0.10 -1.88
CA LEU A 103 -0.75 -0.22 -1.25
C LEU A 103 -0.53 0.61 0.04
N THR A 104 -0.89 1.89 0.04
CA THR A 104 -0.71 2.74 1.24
C THR A 104 -1.50 2.24 2.45
N PHE A 105 -2.69 1.66 2.24
CA PHE A 105 -3.47 1.04 3.31
C PHE A 105 -2.83 -0.26 3.81
N ALA A 106 -2.32 -1.09 2.90
CA ALA A 106 -1.60 -2.30 3.31
C ALA A 106 -0.36 -1.95 4.17
N ILE A 107 0.36 -0.89 3.78
CA ILE A 107 1.52 -0.39 4.50
C ILE A 107 1.13 0.11 5.91
N ILE A 108 0.10 0.97 6.03
CA ILE A 108 -0.26 1.53 7.35
C ILE A 108 -0.74 0.45 8.32
N THR A 109 -1.51 -0.54 7.86
CA THR A 109 -1.96 -1.66 8.70
C THR A 109 -0.78 -2.47 9.25
N ALA A 110 0.19 -2.79 8.41
CA ALA A 110 1.39 -3.51 8.86
C ALA A 110 2.26 -2.66 9.79
N ALA A 111 2.38 -1.36 9.51
CA ALA A 111 3.14 -0.44 10.34
C ALA A 111 2.54 -0.26 11.74
N LEU A 112 1.21 -0.27 11.87
CA LEU A 112 0.50 -0.20 13.17
C LEU A 112 0.66 -1.46 14.04
N ILE A 113 0.86 -2.62 13.43
CA ILE A 113 1.06 -3.89 14.16
C ILE A 113 2.47 -3.97 14.75
N CYS A 114 3.45 -3.37 14.08
CA CYS A 114 4.86 -3.51 14.44
C CYS A 114 5.47 -2.29 15.14
N GLY A 115 4.90 -1.10 14.98
CA GLY A 115 5.23 0.06 15.81
C GLY A 115 4.77 -0.17 17.24
#